data_AF-A0A1B6JFP4-F1
#
_entry.id   AF-A0A1B6JFP4-F1
#
_cell.length_a   1.000
_cell.length_b   1.000
_cell.length_c   1.000
_cell.angle_alpha   90.00
_cell.angle_beta   90.00
_cell.angle_gamma   90.00
#
_symmetry.space_group_name_H-M   'P 1'
#
loop_
_entity.id
_entity.type
_entity.pdbx_description
1 polymer ?
#
loop_
_entity_poly.entity_id
_entity_poly.type
_entity_poly.pdbx_seq_one_letter_code
_entity_poly.pdbx_strand_id
1 'polypeptide(L)'
;MVLDLDLFRSDRGGNPDKIRENQKKRFKDLTLVDVIIDNDSKWRQYRHNGDTYNRLKNVCSKEIGDKMKKAKHRIVKDDKVTKKTDLQSFNSHFAEFSYVDGFVPTMADTHLWERISKEYNSTEIDAFPYLYRWFHHMNSFGSERQTFHASQKKEPMGEDDLPPSITVANITPEVMKTLSINQIKKFRAVLDKAIIDNEANVATVELARNAALSEIGNMLHDSVPISNNEEENAVVHLHGDVTQRKKYSHVDLVHMVDGVEADAGAMVAGGRGYYLKGPLVLMQTALVQMALHRWVAKGYVPIYTPFFMRKEIMQAVAQLAQFDEELYKVIGKGSEKVGEEVPVDEKYLIATSEQPIAALHRDQWLAEASLPIRYVGQSTCFR
;
A
#
# COMPACT_ATOMS: atom_id res chain seq x y z
N MET A 1 9.37 -17.10 -3.72
CA MET A 1 8.30 -18.12 -3.58
C MET A 1 8.06 -18.39 -2.10
N VAL A 2 6.82 -18.38 -1.63
CA VAL A 2 6.48 -18.53 -0.18
C VAL A 2 5.30 -19.47 0.02
N LEU A 3 5.18 -20.05 1.22
CA LEU A 3 3.98 -20.78 1.61
C LEU A 3 2.76 -19.86 1.71
N ASP A 4 1.58 -20.42 1.49
CA ASP A 4 0.32 -19.71 1.68
C ASP A 4 0.15 -19.30 3.16
N LEU A 5 -0.21 -18.03 3.38
CA LEU A 5 -0.45 -17.46 4.70
C LEU A 5 -1.61 -18.14 5.43
N ASP A 6 -2.60 -18.67 4.71
CA ASP A 6 -3.73 -19.34 5.35
C ASP A 6 -3.32 -20.63 6.07
N LEU A 7 -2.20 -21.26 5.70
CA LEU A 7 -1.64 -22.40 6.42
C LEU A 7 -1.19 -22.04 7.85
N PHE A 8 -0.86 -20.76 8.09
CA PHE A 8 -0.45 -20.24 9.40
C PHE A 8 -1.65 -19.78 10.25
N ARG A 9 -2.87 -19.77 9.70
CA ARG A 9 -4.06 -19.23 10.36
C ARG A 9 -4.98 -20.36 10.81
N SER A 10 -4.97 -20.68 12.11
CA SER A 10 -5.85 -21.70 12.68
C SER A 10 -7.34 -21.37 12.49
N ASP A 11 -7.72 -20.09 12.49
CA ASP A 11 -9.10 -19.65 12.23
C ASP A 11 -9.56 -19.86 10.78
N ARG A 12 -8.63 -20.08 9.85
CA ARG A 12 -8.88 -20.38 8.43
C ARG A 12 -8.70 -21.86 8.09
N GLY A 13 -8.55 -22.72 9.09
CA GLY A 13 -8.31 -24.16 8.90
C GLY A 13 -6.84 -24.53 8.64
N GLY A 14 -5.91 -23.57 8.76
CA GLY A 14 -4.47 -23.82 8.75
C GLY A 14 -3.99 -24.59 9.98
N ASN A 15 -2.78 -25.13 9.90
CA ASN A 15 -2.15 -25.86 11.00
C ASN A 15 -0.69 -25.42 11.15
N PRO A 16 -0.42 -24.40 12.00
CA PRO A 16 0.93 -23.90 12.23
C PRO A 16 1.88 -24.94 12.83
N ASP A 17 1.37 -25.89 13.61
CA ASP A 17 2.19 -26.94 14.23
C ASP A 17 2.82 -27.85 13.18
N LYS A 18 2.11 -28.14 12.08
CA LYS A 18 2.68 -28.86 10.95
C LYS A 18 3.82 -28.10 10.29
N ILE A 19 3.73 -26.77 10.23
CA ILE A 19 4.79 -25.92 9.69
C ILE A 19 6.00 -25.91 10.64
N ARG A 20 5.77 -25.83 11.95
CA ARG A 20 6.85 -25.96 12.97
C ARG A 20 7.54 -27.32 12.86
N GLU A 21 6.78 -28.40 12.74
CA GLU A 21 7.33 -29.74 12.53
C GLU A 21 8.14 -29.81 11.23
N ASN A 22 7.65 -29.18 10.15
CA ASN A 22 8.37 -29.09 8.89
C ASN A 22 9.71 -28.35 9.02
N GLN A 23 9.72 -27.20 9.70
CA GLN A 23 10.96 -26.45 9.96
C GLN A 23 11.94 -27.24 10.82
N LYS A 24 11.44 -27.99 11.81
CA LYS A 24 12.26 -28.90 12.61
C LYS A 24 12.91 -29.98 11.74
N LYS A 25 12.14 -30.59 10.85
CA LYS A 25 12.63 -31.59 9.88
C LYS A 25 13.67 -31.01 8.91
N ARG A 26 13.64 -29.69 8.68
CA ARG A 26 14.60 -28.94 7.85
C ARG A 26 15.80 -28.41 8.63
N PHE A 27 15.88 -28.63 9.94
CA PHE A 27 16.92 -28.09 10.82
C PHE A 27 17.01 -26.55 10.75
N LYS A 28 15.85 -25.89 10.61
CA LYS A 28 15.72 -24.43 10.54
C LYS A 28 15.08 -23.88 11.81
N ASP A 29 15.13 -22.55 11.95
CA ASP A 29 14.58 -21.84 13.09
C ASP A 29 13.05 -21.99 13.17
N LEU A 30 12.58 -22.44 14.33
CA LEU A 30 11.17 -22.65 14.64
C LEU A 30 10.47 -21.35 15.04
N THR A 31 11.22 -20.38 15.58
CA THR A 31 10.65 -19.13 16.11
C THR A 31 10.06 -18.26 15.01
N LEU A 32 10.53 -18.43 13.77
CA LEU A 32 10.01 -17.75 12.59
C LEU A 32 8.50 -17.98 12.40
N VAL A 33 7.97 -19.17 12.74
CA VAL A 33 6.54 -19.44 12.63
C VAL A 33 5.73 -18.54 13.57
N ASP A 34 6.21 -18.35 14.80
CA ASP A 34 5.55 -17.50 15.79
C ASP A 34 5.63 -16.03 15.39
N VAL A 35 6.78 -15.59 14.86
CA VAL A 35 6.97 -14.23 14.32
C VAL A 35 5.98 -13.95 13.18
N ILE A 36 5.73 -14.91 12.29
CA ILE A 36 4.77 -14.76 11.19
C ILE A 36 3.34 -14.62 11.75
N ILE A 37 2.94 -15.49 12.68
CA ILE A 37 1.60 -15.47 13.28
C ILE A 37 1.33 -14.16 14.03
N ASP A 38 2.30 -13.70 14.81
CA ASP A 38 2.18 -12.46 15.59
C ASP A 38 2.05 -11.24 14.67
N ASN A 39 2.90 -11.15 13.64
CA ASN A 39 2.84 -10.03 12.70
C ASN A 39 1.59 -10.09 11.81
N ASP A 40 1.13 -11.26 11.39
CA ASP A 40 -0.13 -11.41 10.65
C ASP A 40 -1.34 -11.03 11.52
N SER A 41 -1.33 -11.38 12.81
CA SER A 41 -2.38 -11.00 13.76
C SER A 41 -2.43 -9.49 13.97
N LYS A 42 -1.28 -8.84 14.15
CA LYS A 42 -1.17 -7.38 14.20
C LYS A 42 -1.61 -6.73 12.89
N TRP A 43 -1.20 -7.28 11.75
CA TRP A 43 -1.61 -6.78 10.42
C TRP A 43 -3.13 -6.81 10.26
N ARG A 44 -3.79 -7.93 10.63
CA ARG A 44 -5.25 -8.05 10.60
C ARG A 44 -5.93 -7.05 11.54
N GLN A 45 -5.37 -6.84 12.74
CA GLN A 45 -5.88 -5.85 13.68
C GLN A 45 -5.76 -4.43 13.12
N TYR A 46 -4.61 -4.05 12.57
CA TYR A 46 -4.43 -2.73 11.97
C TYR A 46 -5.28 -2.51 10.73
N ARG A 47 -5.51 -3.55 9.91
CA ARG A 47 -6.48 -3.49 8.80
C ARG A 47 -7.89 -3.19 9.32
N HIS A 48 -8.34 -3.91 10.35
CA HIS A 48 -9.63 -3.68 10.97
C HIS A 48 -9.76 -2.27 11.58
N ASN A 49 -8.71 -1.81 12.25
CA ASN A 49 -8.65 -0.45 12.79
C ASN A 49 -8.74 0.60 11.68
N GLY A 50 -8.02 0.43 10.57
CA GLY A 50 -8.06 1.32 9.42
C GLY A 50 -9.46 1.44 8.81
N ASP A 51 -10.16 0.31 8.64
CA ASP A 51 -11.56 0.31 8.18
C ASP A 51 -12.48 1.04 9.18
N THR A 52 -12.26 0.82 10.47
CA THR A 52 -13.02 1.48 11.54
C THR A 52 -12.78 2.99 11.54
N TYR A 53 -11.52 3.42 11.43
CA TYR A 53 -11.15 4.85 11.38
C TYR A 53 -11.74 5.54 10.15
N ASN A 54 -11.71 4.88 8.99
CA ASN A 54 -12.34 5.40 7.77
C ASN A 54 -13.87 5.55 7.93
N ARG A 55 -14.54 4.58 8.57
CA ARG A 55 -15.96 4.71 8.90
C ARG A 55 -16.20 5.89 9.84
N LEU A 56 -15.42 6.02 10.92
CA LEU A 56 -15.54 7.13 11.87
C LEU A 56 -15.35 8.48 11.18
N LYS A 57 -14.36 8.61 10.30
CA LYS A 57 -14.10 9.83 9.50
C LYS A 57 -15.30 10.23 8.65
N ASN A 58 -15.98 9.26 8.06
CA ASN A 58 -17.20 9.49 7.29
C ASN A 58 -18.35 9.97 8.20
N VAL A 59 -18.50 9.38 9.39
CA VAL A 59 -19.51 9.83 10.37
C VAL A 59 -19.21 11.24 10.86
N CYS A 60 -17.95 11.58 11.15
CA CYS A 60 -17.55 12.95 11.52
C CYS A 60 -17.94 13.94 10.43
N SER A 61 -17.64 13.61 9.17
CA SER A 61 -17.96 14.47 8.02
C SER A 61 -19.47 14.66 7.86
N LYS A 62 -20.26 13.61 8.08
CA LYS A 62 -21.73 13.67 8.03
C LYS A 62 -22.29 14.56 9.15
N GLU A 63 -21.86 14.37 10.39
CA GLU A 63 -22.34 15.15 11.54
C GLU A 63 -21.96 16.64 11.44
N ILE A 64 -20.75 16.96 10.95
CA ILE A 64 -20.38 18.34 10.62
C ILE A 64 -21.37 18.91 9.59
N GLY A 65 -21.65 18.16 8.52
CA GLY A 65 -22.58 18.57 7.47
C GLY A 65 -24.00 18.84 8.01
N ASP A 66 -24.52 17.95 8.85
CA ASP A 66 -25.86 18.05 9.42
C ASP A 66 -25.97 19.21 10.43
N LYS A 67 -24.95 19.40 11.28
CA LYS A 67 -24.89 20.55 12.19
C LYS A 67 -24.78 21.88 11.45
N MET A 68 -24.00 21.94 10.36
CA MET A 68 -23.89 23.13 9.50
C MET A 68 -25.20 23.46 8.78
N LYS A 69 -25.95 22.45 8.30
CA LYS A 69 -27.29 22.63 7.72
C LYS A 69 -28.29 23.17 8.74
N LYS A 70 -28.29 22.62 9.96
CA LYS A 70 -29.14 23.10 11.07
C LYS A 70 -28.79 24.53 11.48
N ALA A 71 -27.51 24.88 11.54
CA ALA A 71 -27.06 26.25 11.81
C ALA A 71 -27.54 27.24 10.73
N LYS A 72 -27.43 26.89 9.44
CA LYS A 72 -27.99 27.69 8.34
C LYS A 72 -29.51 27.85 8.44
N HIS A 73 -30.24 26.81 8.81
CA HIS A 73 -31.69 26.89 9.00
C HIS A 73 -32.10 27.81 10.18
N ARG A 74 -31.25 27.91 11.20
CA ARG A 74 -31.41 28.84 12.33
C ARG A 74 -31.17 30.29 11.89
N ILE A 75 -30.11 30.54 11.12
CA ILE A 75 -29.79 31.86 10.56
C ILE A 75 -30.88 32.32 9.58
N VAL A 76 -31.40 31.44 8.73
CA VAL A 76 -32.50 31.76 7.80
C VAL A 76 -33.82 32.09 8.53
N LYS A 77 -34.02 31.60 9.76
CA LYS A 77 -35.16 32.00 10.60
C LYS A 77 -34.99 33.41 11.16
N ASP A 78 -33.77 33.81 11.54
CA ASP A 78 -33.47 35.18 11.97
C ASP A 78 -33.48 36.16 10.78
N ASP A 79 -33.01 35.75 9.59
CA ASP A 79 -33.08 36.56 8.36
C ASP A 79 -34.52 36.79 7.84
N LYS A 80 -35.54 36.09 8.35
CA LYS A 80 -36.95 36.35 7.97
C LYS A 80 -37.40 37.78 8.27
N VAL A 81 -36.68 38.51 9.11
CA VAL A 81 -36.90 39.95 9.36
C VAL A 81 -36.80 40.76 8.07
N THR A 82 -35.85 40.43 7.18
CA THR A 82 -35.64 41.14 5.90
C THR A 82 -36.64 40.76 4.80
N LYS A 83 -37.45 39.71 5.01
CA LYS A 83 -38.51 39.27 4.08
C LYS A 83 -39.91 39.78 4.44
N LYS A 84 -40.06 40.55 5.52
CA LYS A 84 -41.29 41.28 5.81
C LYS A 84 -41.52 42.32 4.69
N THR A 85 -42.74 42.43 4.19
CA THR A 85 -43.07 43.23 2.99
C THR A 85 -43.99 44.41 3.28
N ASP A 86 -44.70 44.42 4.41
CA ASP A 86 -45.68 45.43 4.78
C ASP A 86 -45.34 46.14 6.10
N LEU A 87 -45.72 47.42 6.21
CA LEU A 87 -45.38 48.27 7.36
C LEU A 87 -45.87 47.71 8.71
N GLN A 88 -47.01 47.01 8.73
CA GLN A 88 -47.56 46.39 9.93
C GLN A 88 -46.65 45.26 10.46
N SER A 89 -46.11 44.40 9.58
CA SER A 89 -45.24 43.32 10.03
C SER A 89 -43.89 43.84 10.53
N PHE A 90 -43.38 44.93 9.97
CA PHE A 90 -42.21 45.64 10.51
C PHE A 90 -42.50 46.23 11.88
N ASN A 91 -43.64 46.90 12.07
CA ASN A 91 -44.04 47.47 13.36
C ASN A 91 -44.14 46.41 14.47
N SER A 92 -44.73 45.25 14.18
CA SER A 92 -44.76 44.12 15.12
C SER A 92 -43.37 43.53 15.41
N HIS A 93 -42.45 43.57 14.44
CA HIS A 93 -41.07 43.14 14.68
C HIS A 93 -40.37 44.03 15.69
N PHE A 94 -40.41 45.35 15.45
CA PHE A 94 -39.73 46.33 16.30
C PHE A 94 -40.41 46.51 17.66
N ALA A 95 -41.64 46.02 17.83
CA ALA A 95 -42.29 45.88 19.13
C ALA A 95 -41.64 44.78 20.00
N GLU A 96 -41.21 43.67 19.39
CA GLU A 96 -40.54 42.56 20.10
C GLU A 96 -39.04 42.80 20.29
N PHE A 97 -38.40 43.56 19.38
CA PHE A 97 -36.97 43.84 19.37
C PHE A 97 -36.70 45.34 19.49
N SER A 98 -37.15 45.94 20.60
CA SER A 98 -36.97 47.36 20.85
C SER A 98 -35.50 47.70 21.14
N TYR A 99 -34.93 48.68 20.44
CA TYR A 99 -33.54 49.12 20.63
C TYR A 99 -33.32 49.86 21.96
N VAL A 100 -34.36 50.04 22.76
CA VAL A 100 -34.29 50.60 24.12
C VAL A 100 -33.61 49.62 25.09
N ASP A 101 -33.52 48.32 24.76
CA ASP A 101 -32.92 47.27 25.59
C ASP A 101 -31.44 46.95 25.26
N GLY A 102 -30.69 47.92 24.71
CA GLY A 102 -29.23 47.80 24.50
C GLY A 102 -28.80 47.10 23.21
N PHE A 103 -29.67 47.10 22.19
CA PHE A 103 -29.35 46.56 20.86
C PHE A 103 -28.54 47.58 20.04
N VAL A 104 -27.41 47.16 19.45
CA VAL A 104 -26.54 48.02 18.64
C VAL A 104 -26.87 47.85 17.16
N PRO A 105 -27.08 48.93 16.39
CA PRO A 105 -27.33 48.86 14.94
C PRO A 105 -26.20 48.18 14.16
N THR A 106 -26.56 47.41 13.13
CA THR A 106 -25.64 46.66 12.27
C THR A 106 -25.79 47.05 10.79
N MET A 107 -24.90 46.58 9.91
CA MET A 107 -25.06 46.77 8.46
C MET A 107 -26.39 46.23 7.90
N ALA A 108 -26.99 45.20 8.53
CA ALA A 108 -28.29 44.68 8.13
C ALA A 108 -29.40 45.71 8.36
N ASP A 109 -29.31 46.49 9.44
CA ASP A 109 -30.24 47.58 9.76
C ASP A 109 -30.10 48.73 8.76
N THR A 110 -28.87 49.05 8.34
CA THR A 110 -28.60 50.07 7.31
C THR A 110 -29.28 49.70 5.98
N HIS A 111 -29.15 48.46 5.54
CA HIS A 111 -29.81 47.98 4.32
C HIS A 111 -31.33 47.98 4.42
N LEU A 112 -31.88 47.59 5.58
CA LEU A 112 -33.32 47.61 5.82
C LEU A 112 -33.85 49.05 5.80
N TRP A 113 -33.11 49.98 6.41
CA TRP A 113 -33.46 51.41 6.43
C TRP A 113 -33.44 52.01 5.02
N GLU A 114 -32.41 51.71 4.21
CA GLU A 114 -32.33 52.16 2.82
C GLU A 114 -33.51 51.66 1.99
N ARG A 115 -33.95 50.42 2.22
CA ARG A 115 -35.09 49.84 1.53
C ARG A 115 -36.40 50.53 1.92
N ILE A 116 -36.67 50.66 3.22
CA ILE A 116 -37.89 51.31 3.72
C ILE A 116 -37.95 52.78 3.27
N SER A 117 -36.81 53.47 3.28
CA SER A 117 -36.72 54.88 2.82
C SER A 117 -36.98 55.06 1.33
N LYS A 118 -36.82 54.01 0.52
CA LYS A 118 -37.13 54.03 -0.92
C LYS A 118 -38.57 53.62 -1.22
N GLU A 119 -39.13 52.73 -0.39
CA GLU A 119 -40.44 52.13 -0.63
C GLU A 119 -41.61 52.92 -0.02
N TYR A 120 -41.38 53.70 1.03
CA TYR A 120 -42.45 54.35 1.82
C TYR A 120 -42.13 55.81 2.18
N ASN A 121 -43.16 56.66 2.23
CA ASN A 121 -43.03 58.07 2.61
C ASN A 121 -43.13 58.27 4.14
N SER A 122 -42.64 59.40 4.65
CA SER A 122 -42.58 59.68 6.10
C SER A 122 -43.95 59.59 6.79
N THR A 123 -45.01 60.09 6.15
CA THR A 123 -46.38 60.03 6.67
C THR A 123 -46.94 58.61 6.80
N GLU A 124 -46.45 57.66 5.99
CA GLU A 124 -46.85 56.25 6.07
C GLU A 124 -46.12 55.52 7.21
N ILE A 125 -44.88 55.93 7.50
CA ILE A 125 -44.05 55.39 8.60
C ILE A 125 -44.55 55.90 9.96
N ASP A 126 -44.97 57.17 10.03
CA ASP A 126 -45.45 57.83 11.25
C ASP A 126 -46.70 57.16 11.85
N ALA A 127 -47.48 56.45 11.02
CA ALA A 127 -48.66 55.69 11.45
C ALA A 127 -48.33 54.47 12.34
N PHE A 128 -47.05 54.06 12.43
CA PHE A 128 -46.60 52.84 13.11
C PHE A 128 -45.59 53.14 14.23
N PRO A 129 -45.98 53.16 15.52
CA PRO A 129 -45.17 53.71 16.60
C PRO A 129 -43.79 53.06 16.83
N TYR A 130 -43.66 51.74 16.68
CA TYR A 130 -42.40 51.04 16.92
C TYR A 130 -41.47 51.14 15.71
N LEU A 131 -42.04 51.07 14.51
CA LEU A 131 -41.31 51.31 13.26
C LEU A 131 -40.80 52.75 13.19
N TYR A 132 -41.63 53.73 13.54
CA TYR A 132 -41.27 55.15 13.62
C TYR A 132 -40.05 55.37 14.54
N ARG A 133 -40.07 54.79 15.74
CA ARG A 133 -38.96 54.89 16.71
C ARG A 133 -37.66 54.34 16.15
N TRP A 134 -37.70 53.14 15.57
CA TRP A 134 -36.52 52.54 14.95
C TRP A 134 -36.01 53.37 13.77
N PHE A 135 -36.92 53.84 12.90
CA PHE A 135 -36.56 54.60 11.71
C PHE A 135 -35.91 55.95 12.07
N HIS A 136 -36.44 56.64 13.09
CA HIS A 136 -35.82 57.85 13.63
C HIS A 136 -34.50 57.59 14.32
N HIS A 137 -34.38 56.48 15.04
CA HIS A 137 -33.11 56.08 15.65
C HIS A 137 -32.05 55.83 14.56
N MET A 138 -32.38 55.07 13.51
CA MET A 138 -31.49 54.90 12.36
C MET A 138 -31.13 56.24 11.72
N ASN A 139 -32.09 57.16 11.51
CA ASN A 139 -31.85 58.49 10.96
C ASN A 139 -30.82 59.31 11.76
N SER A 140 -30.83 59.19 13.09
CA SER A 140 -29.93 59.94 13.99
C SER A 140 -28.44 59.68 13.73
N PHE A 141 -28.07 58.52 13.17
CA PHE A 141 -26.68 58.18 12.86
C PHE A 141 -26.14 58.79 11.56
N GLY A 142 -26.98 59.43 10.73
CA GLY A 142 -26.55 60.06 9.47
C GLY A 142 -25.64 59.18 8.59
N SER A 143 -24.46 59.70 8.24
CA SER A 143 -23.42 59.01 7.46
C SER A 143 -22.68 57.91 8.24
N GLU A 144 -22.75 57.89 9.56
CA GLU A 144 -22.09 56.88 10.41
C GLU A 144 -22.73 55.48 10.24
N ARG A 145 -23.92 55.40 9.65
CA ARG A 145 -24.55 54.11 9.30
C ARG A 145 -23.71 53.26 8.34
N GLN A 146 -22.82 53.88 7.56
CA GLN A 146 -21.94 53.20 6.61
C GLN A 146 -20.74 52.52 7.29
N THR A 147 -20.44 52.86 8.54
CA THR A 147 -19.33 52.29 9.31
C THR A 147 -19.79 51.24 10.33
N PHE A 148 -21.08 50.91 10.34
CA PHE A 148 -21.61 49.85 11.20
C PHE A 148 -20.93 48.51 10.91
N HIS A 149 -20.76 47.71 11.96
CA HIS A 149 -20.13 46.40 11.81
C HIS A 149 -21.03 45.45 11.02
N ALA A 150 -20.43 44.59 10.20
CA ALA A 150 -21.14 43.48 9.56
C ALA A 150 -21.76 42.59 10.65
N SER A 151 -22.96 42.04 10.41
CA SER A 151 -23.60 41.17 11.40
C SER A 151 -22.64 40.03 11.74
N GLN A 152 -22.29 39.91 13.03
CA GLN A 152 -21.39 38.85 13.45
C GLN A 152 -22.10 37.52 13.16
N LYS A 153 -21.50 36.69 12.30
CA LYS A 153 -21.84 35.27 12.27
C LYS A 153 -21.54 34.76 13.68
N LYS A 154 -22.59 34.53 14.49
CA LYS A 154 -22.43 33.87 15.78
C LYS A 154 -21.76 32.51 15.54
N GLU A 155 -20.47 32.46 15.80
CA GLU A 155 -19.77 31.18 15.93
C GLU A 155 -20.38 30.46 17.13
N PRO A 156 -20.64 29.14 17.02
CA PRO A 156 -21.26 28.41 18.11
C PRO A 156 -20.32 28.42 19.33
N MET A 157 -20.71 29.14 20.38
CA MET A 157 -20.03 29.12 21.68
C MET A 157 -20.01 27.70 22.26
N GLY A 158 -18.82 27.24 22.64
CA GLY A 158 -18.56 26.03 23.41
C GLY A 158 -17.04 25.86 23.58
N GLU A 159 -16.59 25.29 24.69
CA GLU A 159 -15.16 25.01 24.93
C GLU A 159 -14.53 24.33 23.71
N ASP A 160 -13.46 24.92 23.19
CA ASP A 160 -12.85 24.47 21.94
C ASP A 160 -12.07 23.16 22.11
N ASP A 161 -11.76 22.75 23.34
CA ASP A 161 -10.93 21.57 23.59
C ASP A 161 -11.73 20.28 23.67
N LEU A 162 -11.08 19.20 23.22
CA LEU A 162 -11.62 17.86 23.28
C LEU A 162 -11.58 17.37 24.74
N PRO A 163 -12.69 16.82 25.26
CA PRO A 163 -12.67 16.15 26.55
C PRO A 163 -11.59 15.05 26.57
N PRO A 164 -10.78 14.94 27.65
CA PRO A 164 -9.71 13.93 27.75
C PRO A 164 -10.21 12.48 27.65
N SER A 165 -11.50 12.26 27.92
CA SER A 165 -12.17 10.95 27.86
C SER A 165 -12.45 10.45 26.43
N ILE A 166 -12.34 11.31 25.42
CA ILE A 166 -12.66 10.97 24.03
C ILE A 166 -11.38 10.57 23.29
N THR A 167 -11.20 9.26 23.13
CA THR A 167 -10.15 8.67 22.32
C THR A 167 -10.74 7.98 21.10
N VAL A 168 -9.92 7.70 20.08
CA VAL A 168 -10.35 6.98 18.88
C VAL A 168 -10.96 5.61 19.21
N ALA A 169 -10.50 4.97 20.30
CA ALA A 169 -11.00 3.68 20.75
C ALA A 169 -12.40 3.72 21.41
N ASN A 170 -12.79 4.86 21.99
CA ASN A 170 -13.98 4.96 22.85
C ASN A 170 -15.11 5.81 22.23
N ILE A 171 -14.94 6.31 21.00
CA ILE A 171 -15.93 7.21 20.42
C ILE A 171 -17.10 6.43 19.79
N THR A 172 -18.32 6.77 20.20
CA THR A 172 -19.55 6.23 19.61
C THR A 172 -20.27 7.31 18.80
N PRO A 173 -21.14 6.93 17.83
CA PRO A 173 -21.95 7.88 17.08
C PRO A 173 -22.85 8.77 17.95
N GLU A 174 -23.24 8.29 19.13
CA GLU A 174 -24.07 9.01 20.09
C GLU A 174 -23.26 10.12 20.80
N VAL A 175 -22.04 9.80 21.23
CA VAL A 175 -21.11 10.79 21.79
C VAL A 175 -20.71 11.83 20.73
N MET A 176 -20.60 11.44 19.45
CA MET A 176 -20.32 12.42 18.39
C MET A 176 -21.42 13.45 18.18
N LYS A 177 -22.69 13.11 18.46
CA LYS A 177 -23.81 14.06 18.34
C LYS A 177 -23.79 15.14 19.42
N THR A 178 -23.22 14.85 20.59
CA THR A 178 -23.16 15.82 21.70
C THR A 178 -22.04 16.86 21.52
N LEU A 179 -21.04 16.57 20.68
CA LEU A 179 -19.89 17.44 20.44
C LEU A 179 -20.20 18.68 19.58
N SER A 180 -19.43 19.74 19.78
CA SER A 180 -19.47 20.96 18.95
C SER A 180 -18.80 20.74 17.58
N ILE A 181 -19.07 21.62 16.62
CA ILE A 181 -18.43 21.53 15.27
C ILE A 181 -16.90 21.64 15.39
N ASN A 182 -16.39 22.52 16.25
CA ASN A 182 -14.96 22.71 16.45
C ASN A 182 -14.31 21.48 17.09
N GLN A 183 -14.98 20.86 18.07
CA GLN A 183 -14.53 19.62 18.69
C GLN A 183 -14.49 18.45 17.69
N ILE A 184 -15.50 18.31 16.83
CA ILE A 184 -15.50 17.26 15.78
C ILE A 184 -14.39 17.51 14.75
N LYS A 185 -14.11 18.77 14.40
CA LYS A 185 -12.98 19.12 13.51
C LYS A 185 -11.63 18.78 14.13
N LYS A 186 -11.41 19.11 15.42
CA LYS A 186 -10.20 18.72 16.13
C LYS A 186 -10.08 17.20 16.24
N PHE A 187 -11.18 16.49 16.51
CA PHE A 187 -11.19 15.03 16.59
C PHE A 187 -10.81 14.41 15.25
N ARG A 188 -11.33 14.96 14.15
CA ARG A 188 -10.97 14.54 12.80
C ARG A 188 -9.47 14.68 12.53
N ALA A 189 -8.82 15.75 13.00
CA ALA A 189 -7.37 15.90 12.86
C ALA A 189 -6.60 14.80 13.63
N VAL A 190 -7.05 14.46 14.84
CA VAL A 190 -6.50 13.33 15.61
C VAL A 190 -6.71 12.00 14.88
N LEU A 191 -7.90 11.81 14.30
CA LEU A 191 -8.25 10.61 13.54
C LEU A 191 -7.42 10.49 12.25
N ASP A 192 -7.22 11.59 11.52
CA ASP A 192 -6.39 11.62 10.32
C ASP A 192 -4.94 11.25 10.67
N LYS A 193 -4.41 11.71 11.80
CA LYS A 193 -3.09 11.27 12.31
C LYS A 193 -3.09 9.77 12.65
N ALA A 194 -4.12 9.28 13.34
CA ALA A 194 -4.24 7.86 13.68
C ALA A 194 -4.35 6.95 12.44
N ILE A 195 -4.96 7.43 11.35
CA ILE A 195 -5.01 6.72 10.06
C ILE A 195 -3.60 6.62 9.46
N ILE A 196 -2.85 7.72 9.41
CA ILE A 196 -1.47 7.74 8.90
C ILE A 196 -0.58 6.79 9.72
N ASP A 197 -0.64 6.89 11.05
CA ASP A 197 0.14 6.04 11.95
C ASP A 197 -0.24 4.55 11.77
N ASN A 198 -1.53 4.25 11.58
CA ASN A 198 -2.01 2.90 11.33
C ASN A 198 -1.55 2.34 9.97
N GLU A 199 -1.58 3.16 8.91
CA GLU A 199 -1.05 2.78 7.60
C GLU A 199 0.45 2.47 7.63
N ALA A 200 1.23 3.30 8.34
CA ALA A 200 2.65 3.04 8.59
C ALA A 200 2.86 1.71 9.34
N ASN A 201 2.07 1.47 10.39
CA ASN A 201 2.15 0.22 11.15
C ASN A 201 1.78 -1.01 10.30
N VAL A 202 0.76 -0.92 9.43
CA VAL A 202 0.41 -1.98 8.48
C VAL A 202 1.61 -2.33 7.60
N ALA A 203 2.26 -1.33 7.01
CA ALA A 203 3.43 -1.54 6.17
C ALA A 203 4.60 -2.19 6.93
N THR A 204 4.89 -1.73 8.15
CA THR A 204 5.98 -2.27 8.98
C THR A 204 5.75 -3.74 9.34
N VAL A 205 4.55 -4.10 9.82
CA VAL A 205 4.28 -5.50 10.18
C VAL A 205 4.17 -6.41 8.96
N GLU A 206 3.73 -5.88 7.82
CA GLU A 206 3.71 -6.61 6.55
C GLU A 206 5.12 -6.94 6.06
N LEU A 207 6.04 -5.97 6.11
CA LEU A 207 7.44 -6.20 5.79
C LEU A 207 8.08 -7.24 6.72
N ALA A 208 7.86 -7.12 8.03
CA ALA A 208 8.38 -8.08 9.01
C ALA A 208 7.81 -9.50 8.81
N ARG A 209 6.50 -9.61 8.55
CA ARG A 209 5.84 -10.88 8.22
C ARG A 209 6.42 -11.50 6.97
N ASN A 210 6.55 -10.73 5.88
CA ASN A 210 7.01 -11.24 4.59
C ASN A 210 8.49 -11.65 4.63
N ALA A 211 9.33 -10.93 5.39
CA ALA A 211 10.74 -11.28 5.60
C ALA A 211 10.89 -12.60 6.40
N ALA A 212 10.07 -12.83 7.42
CA ALA A 212 10.06 -14.11 8.10
C ALA A 212 9.51 -15.24 7.21
N LEU A 213 8.47 -14.94 6.42
CA LEU A 213 7.84 -15.90 5.52
C LEU A 213 8.77 -16.36 4.39
N SER A 214 9.67 -15.51 3.89
CA SER A 214 10.65 -15.88 2.85
C SER A 214 11.68 -16.92 3.30
N GLU A 215 11.91 -17.03 4.62
CA GLU A 215 12.84 -17.99 5.21
C GLU A 215 12.16 -19.34 5.56
N ILE A 216 10.84 -19.44 5.41
CA ILE A 216 10.11 -20.70 5.60
C ILE A 216 10.20 -21.54 4.32
N GLY A 217 10.77 -22.74 4.44
CA GLY A 217 10.84 -23.70 3.35
C GLY A 217 9.47 -24.31 3.00
N ASN A 218 9.36 -24.88 1.79
CA ASN A 218 8.15 -25.57 1.38
C ASN A 218 7.88 -26.83 2.24
N MET A 219 6.66 -27.35 2.23
CA MET A 219 6.32 -28.61 2.90
C MET A 219 7.14 -29.76 2.31
N LEU A 220 7.74 -30.58 3.20
CA LEU A 220 8.49 -31.76 2.82
C LEU A 220 7.51 -32.87 2.45
N HIS A 221 7.82 -33.61 1.40
CA HIS A 221 7.12 -34.85 1.08
C HIS A 221 7.51 -35.94 2.08
N ASP A 222 6.59 -36.85 2.38
CA ASP A 222 6.78 -37.90 3.41
C ASP A 222 7.95 -38.86 3.10
N SER A 223 8.35 -38.94 1.83
CA SER A 223 9.47 -39.78 1.39
C SER A 223 10.85 -39.12 1.54
N VAL A 224 10.93 -37.84 1.96
CA VAL A 224 12.22 -37.14 2.07
C VAL A 224 12.95 -37.64 3.32
N PRO A 225 14.20 -38.12 3.21
CA PRO A 225 15.01 -38.48 4.36
C PRO A 225 15.24 -37.25 5.26
N ILE A 226 15.05 -37.42 6.57
CA ILE A 226 15.24 -36.33 7.54
C ILE A 226 16.64 -36.45 8.12
N SER A 227 17.57 -35.69 7.55
CA SER A 227 18.95 -35.57 8.01
C SER A 227 19.51 -34.18 7.72
N ASN A 228 20.48 -33.75 8.55
CA ASN A 228 21.26 -32.53 8.33
C ASN A 228 22.63 -32.82 7.69
N ASN A 229 22.89 -34.08 7.29
CA ASN A 229 24.14 -34.50 6.65
C ASN A 229 23.84 -35.13 5.28
N GLU A 230 24.46 -34.60 4.23
CA GLU A 230 24.31 -35.14 2.87
C GLU A 230 24.93 -36.54 2.68
N GLU A 231 25.84 -36.96 3.55
CA GLU A 231 26.36 -38.33 3.55
C GLU A 231 25.26 -39.37 3.86
N GLU A 232 24.15 -38.95 4.48
CA GLU A 232 23.00 -39.81 4.78
C GLU A 232 21.96 -39.83 3.64
N ASN A 233 22.29 -39.26 2.48
CA ASN A 233 21.41 -39.31 1.31
C ASN A 233 21.10 -40.75 0.89
N ALA A 234 19.81 -41.08 0.81
CA ALA A 234 19.35 -42.39 0.38
C ALA A 234 19.67 -42.64 -1.10
N VAL A 235 20.38 -43.73 -1.39
CA VAL A 235 20.61 -44.18 -2.77
C VAL A 235 19.33 -44.84 -3.31
N VAL A 236 18.64 -44.15 -4.24
CA VAL A 236 17.37 -44.63 -4.81
C VAL A 236 17.57 -45.64 -5.93
N HIS A 237 18.56 -45.43 -6.79
CA HIS A 237 18.82 -46.28 -7.95
C HIS A 237 20.28 -46.21 -8.39
N LEU A 238 20.85 -47.34 -8.78
CA LEU A 238 22.18 -47.45 -9.39
C LEU A 238 22.01 -47.98 -10.82
N HIS A 239 22.77 -47.42 -11.76
CA HIS A 239 22.72 -47.85 -13.16
C HIS A 239 24.12 -48.02 -13.73
N GLY A 240 24.37 -49.13 -14.42
CA GLY A 240 25.69 -49.47 -14.96
C GLY A 240 26.69 -49.90 -13.89
N ASP A 241 27.97 -49.93 -14.26
CA ASP A 241 29.08 -50.21 -13.34
C ASP A 241 29.64 -48.90 -12.78
N VAL A 242 29.42 -48.67 -11.48
CA VAL A 242 29.86 -47.48 -10.74
C VAL A 242 31.19 -47.69 -10.00
N THR A 243 31.77 -48.90 -10.08
CA THR A 243 33.00 -49.28 -9.37
C THR A 243 34.23 -49.24 -10.27
N GLN A 244 34.02 -49.32 -11.60
CA GLN A 244 35.11 -49.30 -12.57
C GLN A 244 35.90 -47.99 -12.52
N ARG A 245 37.22 -48.10 -12.34
CA ARG A 245 38.17 -46.99 -12.46
C ARG A 245 38.84 -46.98 -13.83
N LYS A 246 39.08 -45.78 -14.37
CA LYS A 246 39.83 -45.55 -15.61
C LYS A 246 41.14 -44.82 -15.33
N LYS A 247 42.01 -44.77 -16.34
CA LYS A 247 43.42 -44.34 -16.19
C LYS A 247 43.60 -42.86 -15.84
N TYR A 248 42.87 -41.96 -16.52
CA TYR A 248 43.08 -40.51 -16.41
C TYR A 248 41.82 -39.80 -15.89
N SER A 249 42.01 -38.68 -15.19
CA SER A 249 40.93 -37.79 -14.77
C SER A 249 40.46 -36.91 -15.93
N HIS A 250 39.26 -36.34 -15.83
CA HIS A 250 38.76 -35.38 -16.82
C HIS A 250 39.68 -34.15 -16.94
N VAL A 251 40.38 -33.76 -15.86
CA VAL A 251 41.32 -32.63 -15.86
C VAL A 251 42.47 -32.87 -16.83
N ASP A 252 43.04 -34.07 -16.84
CA ASP A 252 44.12 -34.40 -17.77
C ASP A 252 43.57 -34.60 -19.19
N LEU A 253 42.43 -35.29 -19.31
CA LEU A 253 41.84 -35.66 -20.60
C LEU A 253 41.52 -34.45 -21.47
N VAL A 254 41.01 -33.35 -20.89
CA VAL A 254 40.70 -32.14 -21.67
C VAL A 254 41.94 -31.44 -22.23
N HIS A 255 43.08 -31.56 -21.55
CA HIS A 255 44.36 -31.05 -22.05
C HIS A 255 45.00 -32.00 -23.07
N MET A 256 44.88 -33.33 -22.86
CA MET A 256 45.41 -34.34 -23.77
C MET A 256 44.81 -34.27 -25.18
N VAL A 257 43.55 -33.81 -25.29
CA VAL A 257 42.87 -33.61 -26.59
C VAL A 257 43.01 -32.19 -27.13
N ASP A 258 43.86 -31.37 -26.51
CA ASP A 258 44.02 -29.95 -26.82
C ASP A 258 42.67 -29.19 -26.86
N GLY A 259 41.79 -29.48 -25.89
CA GLY A 259 40.40 -29.04 -25.91
C GLY A 259 40.09 -27.86 -24.99
N VAL A 260 40.96 -27.54 -24.04
CA VAL A 260 40.79 -26.44 -23.07
C VAL A 260 42.07 -25.61 -22.98
N GLU A 261 41.90 -24.30 -22.87
CA GLU A 261 42.96 -23.35 -22.51
C GLU A 261 42.55 -22.65 -21.20
N ALA A 262 43.02 -23.19 -20.07
CA ALA A 262 42.66 -22.72 -18.74
C ALA A 262 43.46 -21.47 -18.32
N ASP A 263 44.76 -21.43 -18.63
CA ASP A 263 45.63 -20.32 -18.20
C ASP A 263 45.24 -19.01 -18.89
N ALA A 264 45.00 -19.04 -20.21
CA ALA A 264 44.49 -17.87 -20.92
C ALA A 264 43.06 -17.50 -20.46
N GLY A 265 42.24 -18.50 -20.13
CA GLY A 265 40.91 -18.27 -19.58
C GLY A 265 40.95 -17.54 -18.23
N ALA A 266 41.86 -17.95 -17.34
CA ALA A 266 42.05 -17.32 -16.05
C ALA A 266 42.58 -15.88 -16.17
N MET A 267 43.48 -15.64 -17.13
CA MET A 267 44.00 -14.30 -17.44
C MET A 267 42.88 -13.36 -17.92
N VAL A 268 41.94 -13.84 -18.74
CA VAL A 268 40.90 -13.01 -19.35
C VAL A 268 39.68 -12.79 -18.45
N ALA A 269 39.18 -13.85 -17.81
CA ALA A 269 37.92 -13.84 -17.07
C ALA A 269 38.08 -13.94 -15.55
N GLY A 270 39.31 -14.08 -15.04
CA GLY A 270 39.59 -14.32 -13.63
C GLY A 270 39.51 -15.79 -13.22
N GLY A 271 39.52 -16.07 -11.91
CA GLY A 271 39.54 -17.44 -11.39
C GLY A 271 38.46 -18.34 -11.99
N ARG A 272 38.83 -19.57 -12.36
CA ARG A 272 37.99 -20.57 -13.05
C ARG A 272 37.58 -20.21 -14.50
N GLY A 273 38.07 -19.11 -15.06
CA GLY A 273 37.93 -18.80 -16.48
C GLY A 273 38.57 -19.86 -17.37
N TYR A 274 37.95 -20.17 -18.51
CA TYR A 274 38.46 -21.16 -19.48
C TYR A 274 38.05 -20.78 -20.90
N TYR A 275 38.89 -21.14 -21.87
CA TYR A 275 38.46 -21.27 -23.27
C TYR A 275 38.25 -22.74 -23.61
N LEU A 276 37.15 -23.06 -24.26
CA LEU A 276 36.93 -24.35 -24.89
C LEU A 276 37.30 -24.25 -26.38
N LYS A 277 38.03 -25.24 -26.91
CA LYS A 277 38.50 -25.23 -28.31
C LYS A 277 38.43 -26.61 -28.97
N GLY A 278 38.55 -26.59 -30.30
CA GLY A 278 38.66 -27.77 -31.15
C GLY A 278 37.56 -28.82 -30.92
N PRO A 279 37.91 -30.10 -30.67
CA PRO A 279 36.95 -31.19 -30.59
C PRO A 279 35.93 -31.03 -29.46
N LEU A 280 36.28 -30.37 -28.36
CA LEU A 280 35.35 -30.22 -27.23
C LEU A 280 34.23 -29.22 -27.50
N VAL A 281 34.46 -28.20 -28.34
CA VAL A 281 33.39 -27.27 -28.79
C VAL A 281 32.36 -28.02 -29.64
N LEU A 282 32.83 -28.90 -30.53
CA LEU A 282 31.96 -29.76 -31.34
C LEU A 282 31.17 -30.71 -30.44
N MET A 283 31.82 -31.32 -29.46
CA MET A 283 31.18 -32.22 -28.50
C MET A 283 30.12 -31.51 -27.65
N GLN A 284 30.41 -30.30 -27.14
CA GLN A 284 29.43 -29.49 -26.40
C GLN A 284 28.20 -29.23 -27.26
N THR A 285 28.40 -28.80 -28.51
CA THR A 285 27.30 -28.53 -29.44
C THR A 285 26.47 -29.79 -29.72
N ALA A 286 27.13 -30.93 -29.92
CA ALA A 286 26.47 -32.21 -30.12
C ALA A 286 25.62 -32.63 -28.90
N LEU A 287 26.12 -32.42 -27.67
CA LEU A 287 25.38 -32.71 -26.44
C LEU A 287 24.13 -31.83 -26.31
N VAL A 288 24.25 -30.53 -26.60
CA VAL A 288 23.11 -29.60 -26.59
C VAL A 288 22.04 -30.05 -27.59
N GLN A 289 22.43 -30.34 -28.84
CA GLN A 289 21.49 -30.79 -29.87
C GLN A 289 20.84 -32.12 -29.49
N MET A 290 21.62 -33.09 -29.00
CA MET A 290 21.11 -34.39 -28.54
C MET A 290 20.09 -34.21 -27.41
N ALA A 291 20.38 -33.37 -26.42
CA ALA A 291 19.47 -33.10 -25.31
C ALA A 291 18.16 -32.47 -25.79
N LEU A 292 18.23 -31.45 -26.66
CA LEU A 292 17.07 -30.81 -27.24
C LEU A 292 16.21 -31.81 -28.01
N HIS A 293 16.79 -32.56 -28.95
CA HIS A 293 16.04 -33.55 -29.72
C HIS A 293 15.38 -34.61 -28.84
N ARG A 294 16.08 -35.09 -27.79
CA ARG A 294 15.54 -36.08 -26.85
C ARG A 294 14.29 -35.58 -26.11
N TRP A 295 14.28 -34.31 -25.69
CA TRP A 295 13.15 -33.74 -24.94
C TRP A 295 12.02 -33.26 -25.85
N VAL A 296 12.34 -32.70 -27.02
CA VAL A 296 11.36 -32.35 -28.05
C VAL A 296 10.57 -33.59 -28.49
N ALA A 297 11.25 -34.73 -28.70
CA ALA A 297 10.59 -36.00 -28.99
C ALA A 297 9.63 -36.49 -27.89
N LYS A 298 9.77 -35.98 -26.65
CA LYS A 298 8.87 -36.25 -25.52
C LYS A 298 7.79 -35.17 -25.33
N GLY A 299 7.63 -34.27 -26.30
CA GLY A 299 6.63 -33.21 -26.27
C GLY A 299 7.00 -31.98 -25.42
N TYR A 300 8.29 -31.79 -25.10
CA TYR A 300 8.75 -30.56 -24.45
C TYR A 300 8.97 -29.46 -25.49
N VAL A 301 8.54 -28.25 -25.16
CA VAL A 301 8.75 -27.07 -26.00
C VAL A 301 10.15 -26.51 -25.75
N PRO A 302 11.02 -26.38 -26.77
CA PRO A 302 12.32 -25.77 -26.60
C PRO A 302 12.15 -24.26 -26.37
N ILE A 303 12.84 -23.73 -25.36
CA ILE A 303 12.79 -22.31 -25.03
C ILE A 303 14.20 -21.79 -24.75
N TYR A 304 14.56 -20.71 -25.43
CA TYR A 304 15.79 -19.97 -25.21
C TYR A 304 15.48 -18.73 -24.38
N THR A 305 16.21 -18.55 -23.28
CA THR A 305 15.83 -17.55 -22.26
C THR A 305 16.73 -16.32 -22.29
N PRO A 306 16.25 -15.16 -21.82
CA PRO A 306 17.12 -14.04 -21.47
C PRO A 306 18.16 -14.47 -20.42
N PHE A 307 19.40 -13.97 -20.53
CA PHE A 307 20.49 -14.34 -19.61
C PHE A 307 20.62 -13.40 -18.41
N PHE A 308 19.84 -12.31 -18.41
CA PHE A 308 19.74 -11.39 -17.30
C PHE A 308 18.28 -11.13 -16.96
N MET A 309 18.00 -10.89 -15.69
CA MET A 309 16.68 -10.57 -15.17
C MET A 309 16.73 -9.29 -14.34
N ARG A 310 15.65 -8.50 -14.36
CA ARG A 310 15.49 -7.34 -13.47
C ARG A 310 15.45 -7.81 -12.02
N LYS A 311 16.03 -7.02 -11.11
CA LYS A 311 16.08 -7.30 -9.66
C LYS A 311 14.73 -7.74 -9.08
N GLU A 312 13.68 -6.97 -9.33
CA GLU A 312 12.33 -7.23 -8.82
C GLU A 312 11.73 -8.57 -9.29
N ILE A 313 12.11 -9.01 -10.50
CA ILE A 313 11.66 -10.30 -11.05
C ILE A 313 12.52 -11.44 -10.50
N MET A 314 13.84 -11.23 -10.39
CA MET A 314 14.76 -12.21 -9.82
C MET A 314 14.40 -12.54 -8.37
N GLN A 315 14.02 -11.54 -7.56
CA GLN A 315 13.60 -11.73 -6.16
C GLN A 315 12.36 -12.63 -5.99
N ALA A 316 11.54 -12.79 -7.04
CA ALA A 316 10.40 -13.69 -6.97
C ALA A 316 10.79 -15.17 -7.08
N VAL A 317 11.89 -15.45 -7.80
CA VAL A 317 12.35 -16.79 -8.20
C VAL A 317 13.64 -17.25 -7.50
N ALA A 318 14.41 -16.33 -6.93
CA ALA A 318 15.64 -16.61 -6.19
C ALA A 318 15.47 -16.32 -4.69
N GLN A 319 16.22 -17.03 -3.86
CA GLN A 319 16.32 -16.76 -2.42
C GLN A 319 17.32 -15.63 -2.14
N LEU A 320 17.16 -14.91 -1.02
CA LEU A 320 18.02 -13.80 -0.63
C LEU A 320 19.51 -14.20 -0.56
N ALA A 321 19.81 -15.36 0.04
CA ALA A 321 21.20 -15.86 0.13
C ALA A 321 21.86 -16.06 -1.25
N GLN A 322 21.08 -16.38 -2.29
CA GLN A 322 21.62 -16.56 -3.65
C GLN A 322 22.10 -15.23 -4.26
N PHE A 323 21.58 -14.09 -3.82
CA PHE A 323 22.02 -12.78 -4.32
C PHE A 323 23.47 -12.47 -3.94
N ASP A 324 23.89 -12.90 -2.75
CA ASP A 324 25.22 -12.58 -2.22
C ASP A 324 26.28 -13.59 -2.68
N GLU A 325 25.89 -14.86 -2.86
CA GLU A 325 26.84 -15.96 -3.14
C GLU A 325 26.83 -16.47 -4.58
N GLU A 326 25.70 -16.41 -5.31
CA GLU A 326 25.54 -17.09 -6.61
C GLU A 326 25.26 -16.16 -7.81
N LEU A 327 24.78 -14.92 -7.60
CA LEU A 327 24.26 -14.09 -8.69
C LEU A 327 25.18 -12.91 -9.04
N TYR A 328 25.67 -12.91 -10.28
CA TYR A 328 26.39 -11.75 -10.84
C TYR A 328 25.45 -10.58 -11.10
N LYS A 329 25.78 -9.40 -10.54
CA LYS A 329 25.08 -8.14 -10.78
C LYS A 329 25.55 -7.48 -12.07
N VAL A 330 24.60 -7.05 -12.90
CA VAL A 330 24.80 -6.30 -14.14
C VAL A 330 24.21 -4.90 -13.97
N ILE A 331 25.01 -3.90 -14.34
CA ILE A 331 24.67 -2.49 -14.19
C ILE A 331 24.47 -1.89 -15.58
N GLY A 332 23.24 -1.49 -15.90
CA GLY A 332 22.87 -0.89 -17.18
C GLY A 332 22.51 0.59 -17.07
N LYS A 333 22.60 1.32 -18.18
CA LYS A 333 22.00 2.66 -18.30
C LYS A 333 20.47 2.50 -18.29
N GLY A 334 19.76 3.20 -17.41
CA GLY A 334 18.30 3.05 -17.26
C GLY A 334 17.47 3.56 -18.43
N SER A 335 18.08 4.35 -19.33
CA SER A 335 17.49 4.77 -20.60
C SER A 335 18.55 4.75 -21.71
N GLU A 336 18.13 4.38 -22.91
CA GLU A 336 18.95 4.45 -24.13
C GLU A 336 18.88 5.86 -24.77
N LYS A 337 18.03 6.76 -24.25
CA LYS A 337 17.90 8.12 -24.77
C LYS A 337 19.04 9.01 -24.29
N VAL A 338 19.70 9.66 -25.24
CA VAL A 338 20.77 10.63 -24.97
C VAL A 338 20.17 11.86 -24.27
N GLY A 339 20.65 12.17 -23.07
CA GLY A 339 20.26 13.35 -22.29
C GLY A 339 19.20 13.11 -21.21
N GLU A 340 18.72 11.88 -21.04
CA GLU A 340 17.79 11.52 -19.95
C GLU A 340 18.59 10.88 -18.80
N GLU A 341 18.74 11.61 -17.68
CA GLU A 341 19.32 11.05 -16.45
C GLU A 341 18.29 10.14 -15.78
N VAL A 342 18.25 8.89 -16.22
CA VAL A 342 17.49 7.84 -15.55
C VAL A 342 18.40 7.10 -14.57
N PRO A 343 17.94 6.80 -13.35
CA PRO A 343 18.71 5.99 -12.40
C PRO A 343 19.17 4.68 -13.04
N VAL A 344 20.34 4.25 -12.59
CA VAL A 344 21.03 3.04 -13.06
C VAL A 344 20.14 1.81 -12.89
N ASP A 345 20.00 0.99 -13.93
CA ASP A 345 19.13 -0.19 -13.92
C ASP A 345 19.91 -1.45 -13.50
N GLU A 346 19.54 -2.00 -12.35
CA GLU A 346 20.16 -3.19 -11.75
C GLU A 346 19.51 -4.47 -12.27
N LYS A 347 20.32 -5.30 -12.92
CA LYS A 347 19.94 -6.64 -13.39
C LYS A 347 20.88 -7.69 -12.79
N TYR A 348 20.48 -8.96 -12.90
CA TYR A 348 21.28 -10.09 -12.46
C TYR A 348 21.38 -11.13 -13.56
N LEU A 349 22.56 -11.69 -13.78
CA LEU A 349 22.73 -12.84 -14.66
C LEU A 349 22.06 -14.07 -14.04
N ILE A 350 21.54 -14.95 -14.89
CA ILE A 350 20.83 -16.15 -14.44
C ILE A 350 21.81 -17.25 -14.00
N ALA A 351 21.48 -17.95 -12.92
CA ALA A 351 22.20 -19.14 -12.45
C ALA A 351 21.66 -20.45 -13.07
N THR A 352 20.46 -20.38 -13.66
CA THR A 352 19.75 -21.47 -14.34
C THR A 352 18.64 -20.91 -15.24
N SER A 353 18.30 -21.60 -16.34
CA SER A 353 17.14 -21.26 -17.18
C SER A 353 15.80 -21.38 -16.45
N GLU A 354 15.75 -22.09 -15.32
CA GLU A 354 14.58 -22.17 -14.45
C GLU A 354 14.09 -20.79 -14.02
N GLN A 355 14.99 -19.87 -13.64
CA GLN A 355 14.65 -18.54 -13.14
C GLN A 355 13.80 -17.73 -14.15
N PRO A 356 14.23 -17.54 -15.41
CA PRO A 356 13.43 -16.83 -16.40
C PRO A 356 12.21 -17.64 -16.87
N ILE A 357 12.27 -18.98 -16.88
CA ILE A 357 11.11 -19.81 -17.26
C ILE A 357 10.02 -19.75 -16.18
N ALA A 358 10.37 -19.75 -14.89
CA ALA A 358 9.43 -19.55 -13.80
C ALA A 358 8.79 -18.15 -13.87
N ALA A 359 9.58 -17.13 -14.16
CA ALA A 359 9.10 -15.76 -14.35
C ALA A 359 8.23 -15.57 -15.61
N LEU A 360 8.35 -16.44 -16.63
CA LEU A 360 7.56 -16.39 -17.86
C LEU A 360 6.05 -16.44 -17.58
N HIS A 361 5.65 -17.21 -16.56
CA HIS A 361 4.25 -17.40 -16.18
C HIS A 361 3.79 -16.50 -15.03
N ARG A 362 4.56 -15.46 -14.72
CA ARG A 362 4.18 -14.47 -13.73
C ARG A 362 2.91 -13.73 -14.15
N ASP A 363 2.00 -13.54 -13.19
CA ASP A 363 0.73 -12.83 -13.35
C ASP A 363 -0.17 -13.39 -14.47
N GLN A 364 -0.05 -14.69 -14.76
CA GLN A 364 -0.87 -15.41 -15.74
C GLN A 364 -1.86 -16.36 -15.07
N TRP A 365 -3.03 -16.50 -15.69
CA TRP A 365 -4.04 -17.52 -15.35
C TRP A 365 -3.92 -18.68 -16.31
N LEU A 366 -3.44 -19.82 -15.83
CA LEU A 366 -3.27 -21.02 -16.66
C LEU A 366 -4.55 -21.86 -16.64
N ALA A 367 -5.10 -22.15 -17.81
CA ALA A 367 -6.26 -23.03 -17.92
C ALA A 367 -5.85 -24.49 -17.64
N GLU A 368 -6.67 -25.23 -16.90
CA GLU A 368 -6.37 -26.63 -16.55
C GLU A 368 -6.14 -27.52 -17.77
N ALA A 369 -6.89 -27.29 -18.86
CA ALA A 369 -6.73 -28.00 -20.13
C ALA A 369 -5.36 -27.76 -20.83
N SER A 370 -4.62 -26.71 -20.44
CA SER A 370 -3.28 -26.44 -20.97
C SER A 370 -2.17 -27.19 -20.23
N LEU A 371 -2.49 -27.79 -19.08
CA LEU A 371 -1.52 -28.49 -18.25
C LEU A 371 -1.42 -29.97 -18.65
N PRO A 372 -0.21 -30.57 -18.59
CA PRO A 372 1.05 -29.96 -18.18
C PRO A 372 1.75 -29.19 -19.31
N ILE A 373 2.16 -27.95 -19.04
CA ILE A 373 3.09 -27.19 -19.89
C ILE A 373 4.52 -27.68 -19.58
N ARG A 374 5.29 -28.01 -20.62
CA ARG A 374 6.62 -28.62 -20.47
C ARG A 374 7.64 -27.90 -21.34
N TYR A 375 8.71 -27.39 -20.73
CA TYR A 375 9.80 -26.68 -21.42
C TYR A 375 11.12 -27.42 -21.32
N VAL A 376 11.90 -27.40 -22.41
CA VAL A 376 13.33 -27.69 -22.38
C VAL A 376 14.10 -26.38 -22.54
N GLY A 377 14.56 -25.84 -21.41
CA GLY A 377 15.26 -24.56 -21.33
C GLY A 377 16.70 -24.65 -21.81
N GLN A 378 17.09 -23.77 -22.73
CA GLN A 378 18.47 -23.60 -23.19
C GLN A 378 18.98 -22.22 -22.80
N SER A 379 20.06 -22.19 -22.02
CA SER A 379 20.74 -20.94 -21.66
C SER A 379 22.20 -21.17 -21.28
N THR A 380 22.97 -20.09 -21.27
CA THR A 380 24.23 -20.02 -20.53
C THR A 380 23.92 -19.64 -19.08
N CYS A 381 24.58 -20.28 -18.12
CA CYS A 381 24.40 -20.04 -16.68
C CYS A 381 25.66 -19.43 -16.08
N PHE A 382 25.49 -18.50 -15.13
CA PHE A 382 26.57 -17.78 -14.46
C PHE A 382 26.42 -17.98 -12.95
N ARG A 383 27.49 -18.44 -12.27
CA ARG A 383 27.53 -18.70 -10.82
C ARG A 383 28.89 -18.35 -10.25
#